data_AF-A0A8T4Z8T4-F1
#
_entry.id   AF-A0A8T4Z8T4-F1
#
_cell.length_a   1.000
_cell.length_b   1.000
_cell.length_c   1.000
_cell.angle_alpha   90.00
_cell.angle_beta   90.00
_cell.angle_gamma   90.00
#
_symmetry.space_group_name_H-M   'P 1'
#
loop_
_entity.id
_entity.type
_entity.pdbx_description
1 polymer ?
#
loop_
_entity_poly.entity_id
_entity_poly.type
_entity_poly.pdbx_seq_one_letter_code
_entity_poly.pdbx_strand_id
1 'polypeptide(L)'
;LIIEVLCVGCGICVRKCPFQAISIVNLPDEIGKDCAHRFGMNTFRLYRLPIPIPFHVTGLLGKNGVGKTTALNILAGIIKPNLGSWDSPPEWPDIVKHFSGSVLQDHFKRIMEKKLNVVYKPQYVDRIPSAIKGKVQELLDKVDERGVLKDVVESLELKPILDRSLEVLSGGELQRVAVAAVCLREADLYLFDEPSSYLDVRQRLAVARLIRSLALEGKTIIVS
;
A
#
# COMPACT_ATOMS: atom_id res chain seq x y z
N LEU A 1 -30.14 14.72 -28.23
CA LEU A 1 -30.18 13.45 -27.49
C LEU A 1 -28.79 12.82 -27.61
N ILE A 2 -28.14 12.43 -26.50
CA ILE A 2 -26.87 11.69 -26.55
C ILE A 2 -27.19 10.24 -26.18
N ILE A 3 -26.83 9.29 -27.04
CA ILE A 3 -27.00 7.85 -26.79
C ILE A 3 -25.62 7.29 -26.44
N GLU A 4 -25.43 6.88 -25.19
CA GLU A 4 -24.11 6.50 -24.64
C GLU A 4 -23.42 5.41 -25.46
N VAL A 5 -24.15 4.36 -25.83
CA VAL A 5 -23.64 3.19 -26.57
C VAL A 5 -23.14 3.52 -27.98
N LEU A 6 -23.57 4.66 -28.55
CA LEU A 6 -23.16 5.13 -29.88
C LEU A 6 -22.15 6.29 -29.80
N CYS A 7 -21.86 6.77 -28.59
CA CYS A 7 -20.96 7.89 -28.38
C CYS A 7 -19.50 7.42 -28.52
N VAL A 8 -18.84 7.85 -29.60
CA VAL A 8 -17.43 7.54 -29.87
C VAL A 8 -16.44 8.38 -29.04
N GLY A 9 -16.92 9.17 -28.07
CA GLY A 9 -16.06 9.95 -27.18
C GLY A 9 -15.26 11.09 -27.85
N CYS A 10 -15.58 11.49 -29.08
CA CYS A 10 -14.76 12.40 -29.88
C CYS A 10 -14.73 13.88 -29.41
N GLY A 11 -15.59 14.26 -28.47
CA GLY A 11 -15.60 15.61 -27.87
C GLY A 11 -16.06 16.75 -28.79
N ILE A 12 -16.56 16.47 -30.00
CA ILE A 12 -16.98 17.51 -30.95
C ILE A 12 -18.20 18.27 -30.44
N CYS A 13 -19.18 17.59 -29.87
CA CYS A 13 -20.38 18.21 -29.32
C CYS A 13 -20.09 19.11 -28.11
N VAL A 14 -19.10 18.75 -27.27
CA VAL A 14 -18.62 19.58 -26.15
C VAL A 14 -18.06 20.90 -26.68
N ARG A 15 -17.18 20.85 -27.69
CA ARG A 15 -16.57 22.04 -28.29
C ARG A 15 -17.56 22.94 -29.04
N LYS A 16 -18.60 22.37 -29.65
CA LYS A 16 -19.63 23.12 -30.38
C LYS A 16 -20.77 23.63 -29.50
N CYS A 17 -20.84 23.25 -28.22
CA CYS A 17 -21.92 23.67 -27.34
C CYS A 17 -21.68 25.11 -26.84
N PRO A 18 -22.49 26.11 -27.26
CA PRO A 18 -22.27 27.50 -26.86
C PRO A 18 -22.54 27.75 -25.37
N PHE A 19 -23.30 26.86 -24.72
CA PHE A 19 -23.66 26.96 -23.30
C PHE A 19 -22.81 26.07 -22.39
N GLN A 20 -21.82 25.35 -22.94
CA GLN A 20 -21.03 24.34 -22.21
C GLN A 20 -21.87 23.31 -21.45
N ALA A 21 -23.09 23.05 -21.90
CA ALA A 21 -24.05 22.17 -21.24
C ALA A 21 -23.79 20.67 -21.50
N ILE A 22 -22.75 20.34 -22.26
CA ILE A 22 -22.41 18.97 -22.66
C ILE A 22 -21.02 18.63 -22.14
N SER A 23 -20.91 17.54 -21.40
CA SER A 23 -19.66 16.91 -21.00
C SER A 23 -19.62 15.48 -21.54
N ILE A 24 -18.48 15.06 -22.09
CA ILE A 24 -18.21 13.67 -22.46
C ILE A 24 -17.20 13.13 -21.47
N VAL A 25 -17.55 12.02 -20.83
CA VAL A 25 -16.65 11.24 -19.97
C VAL A 25 -16.36 9.94 -20.70
N ASN A 26 -15.07 9.67 -20.94
CA ASN A 26 -14.66 8.38 -21.46
C ASN A 26 -14.74 7.34 -20.34
N LEU A 27 -15.43 6.24 -20.60
CA LEU A 27 -15.48 5.12 -19.68
C LEU A 27 -14.11 4.42 -19.64
N PRO A 28 -13.73 3.83 -18.49
CA PRO A 28 -12.47 3.12 -18.38
C PRO A 28 -12.48 1.86 -19.26
N ASP A 29 -11.64 1.85 -20.30
CA ASP A 29 -11.31 0.67 -21.12
C ASP A 29 -9.96 0.06 -20.70
N GLU A 30 -9.72 -1.21 -21.03
CA GLU A 30 -8.44 -1.88 -20.73
C GLU A 30 -7.27 -1.13 -21.38
N ILE A 31 -6.41 -0.52 -20.55
CA ILE A 31 -5.18 0.13 -21.00
C ILE A 31 -4.13 -0.97 -21.21
N GLY A 32 -4.16 -1.63 -22.37
CA GLY A 32 -3.29 -2.78 -22.66
C GLY A 32 -1.78 -2.51 -22.50
N LYS A 33 -1.33 -1.26 -22.61
CA LYS A 33 0.11 -0.89 -22.54
C LYS A 33 0.66 -0.72 -21.12
N ASP A 34 -0.20 -0.54 -20.11
CA ASP A 34 0.23 -0.19 -18.74
C ASP A 34 0.01 -1.35 -17.74
N CYS A 35 -0.05 -2.60 -18.22
CA CYS A 35 -0.24 -3.74 -17.35
C CYS A 35 1.00 -3.93 -16.46
N ALA A 36 0.84 -3.80 -15.15
CA ALA A 36 1.91 -3.99 -14.17
C ALA A 36 2.05 -5.47 -13.78
N HIS A 37 0.91 -6.16 -13.62
CA HIS A 37 0.91 -7.56 -13.21
C HIS A 37 -0.36 -8.31 -13.66
N ARG A 38 -0.22 -9.59 -13.98
CA ARG A 38 -1.31 -10.51 -14.33
C ARG A 38 -1.08 -11.88 -13.71
N PHE A 39 -2.10 -12.49 -13.09
CA PHE A 39 -1.95 -13.81 -12.44
C PHE A 39 -2.09 -15.01 -13.39
N GLY A 40 -2.77 -14.85 -14.52
CA GLY A 40 -3.06 -15.94 -15.44
C GLY A 40 -3.99 -15.54 -16.58
N MET A 41 -4.35 -16.51 -17.41
CA MET A 41 -5.37 -16.30 -18.44
C MET A 41 -6.73 -15.99 -17.79
N ASN A 42 -7.42 -14.93 -18.25
CA ASN A 42 -8.71 -14.47 -17.72
C ASN A 42 -8.78 -14.19 -16.21
N THR A 43 -7.65 -13.97 -15.55
CA THR A 43 -7.60 -13.57 -14.14
C THR A 43 -7.53 -12.06 -13.99
N PHE A 44 -7.56 -11.60 -12.74
CA PHE A 44 -7.25 -10.24 -12.36
C PHE A 44 -5.95 -9.72 -13.00
N ARG A 45 -5.98 -8.47 -13.47
CA ARG A 45 -4.86 -7.71 -14.01
C ARG A 45 -4.76 -6.40 -13.23
N LEU A 46 -3.54 -6.05 -12.84
CA LEU A 46 -3.23 -4.77 -12.25
C LEU A 46 -2.63 -3.86 -13.32
N TYR A 47 -3.17 -2.65 -13.43
CA TYR A 47 -2.66 -1.62 -14.33
C TYR A 47 -2.08 -0.49 -13.50
N ARG A 48 -0.88 -0.03 -13.89
CA ARG A 48 -0.09 0.99 -13.18
C ARG A 48 0.21 0.60 -11.72
N LEU A 49 1.04 1.41 -11.06
CA LEU A 49 1.39 1.26 -9.66
C LEU A 49 1.38 2.63 -8.99
N PRO A 50 1.05 2.71 -7.69
CA PRO A 50 1.17 3.95 -6.95
C PRO A 50 2.65 4.34 -6.83
N ILE A 51 2.92 5.64 -6.88
CA ILE A 51 4.28 6.16 -6.84
C ILE A 51 4.63 6.50 -5.37
N PRO A 52 5.68 5.90 -4.78
CA PRO A 52 6.16 6.29 -3.47
C PRO A 52 6.80 7.68 -3.55
N ILE A 53 6.12 8.70 -3.05
CA ILE A 53 6.64 10.08 -3.01
C ILE A 53 7.53 10.21 -1.77
N PRO A 54 8.84 10.51 -1.92
CA PRO A 54 9.75 10.63 -0.79
C PRO A 54 9.24 11.59 0.28
N PHE A 55 9.36 11.21 1.55
CA PHE A 55 9.03 12.06 2.71
C PHE A 55 7.54 12.46 2.82
N HIS A 56 6.65 11.74 2.15
CA HIS A 56 5.21 12.01 2.15
C HIS A 56 4.40 10.75 2.48
N VAL A 57 3.15 10.97 2.90
CA VAL A 57 2.12 9.92 3.00
C VAL A 57 1.33 9.89 1.69
N THR A 58 1.45 8.79 0.95
CA THR A 58 0.66 8.56 -0.26
C THR A 58 -0.55 7.69 0.08
N GLY A 59 -1.75 8.22 -0.11
CA GLY A 59 -3.00 7.48 0.11
C GLY A 59 -3.44 6.72 -1.14
N LEU A 60 -3.78 5.45 -0.99
CA LEU A 60 -4.28 4.57 -2.06
C LEU A 60 -5.76 4.24 -1.82
N LEU A 61 -6.64 5.02 -2.44
CA LEU A 61 -8.09 4.88 -2.27
C LEU A 61 -8.72 4.08 -3.42
N GLY A 62 -9.61 3.16 -3.07
CA GLY A 62 -10.32 2.32 -4.05
C GLY A 62 -11.18 1.26 -3.37
N LYS A 63 -12.20 0.76 -4.10
CA LYS A 63 -13.06 -0.33 -3.63
C LYS A 63 -12.25 -1.61 -3.40
N ASN A 64 -12.77 -2.52 -2.58
CA ASN A 64 -12.14 -3.82 -2.40
C ASN A 64 -12.07 -4.58 -3.73
N GLY A 65 -10.97 -5.28 -3.97
CA GLY A 65 -10.75 -6.05 -5.21
C GLY A 65 -10.16 -5.28 -6.38
N VAL A 66 -9.87 -3.98 -6.26
CA VAL A 66 -9.21 -3.20 -7.34
C VAL A 66 -7.70 -3.41 -7.43
N GLY A 67 -7.11 -4.21 -6.53
CA GLY A 67 -5.68 -4.55 -6.54
C GLY A 67 -4.78 -3.71 -5.65
N LYS A 68 -5.33 -3.01 -4.64
CA LYS A 68 -4.54 -2.21 -3.67
C LYS A 68 -3.46 -3.05 -2.98
N THR A 69 -3.86 -4.15 -2.36
CA THR A 69 -2.96 -5.12 -1.72
C THR A 69 -1.93 -5.69 -2.71
N THR A 70 -2.33 -5.98 -3.95
CA THR A 70 -1.41 -6.46 -4.99
C THR A 70 -0.35 -5.41 -5.32
N ALA A 71 -0.75 -4.14 -5.44
CA ALA A 71 0.18 -3.03 -5.69
C ALA A 71 1.18 -2.86 -4.53
N LEU A 72 0.70 -2.92 -3.28
CA LEU A 72 1.57 -2.86 -2.10
C LEU A 72 2.55 -4.04 -2.06
N ASN A 73 2.10 -5.26 -2.36
CA ASN A 73 2.98 -6.45 -2.40
C ASN A 73 4.07 -6.34 -3.49
N ILE A 74 3.75 -5.72 -4.63
CA ILE A 74 4.74 -5.44 -5.68
C ILE A 74 5.76 -4.41 -5.21
N LEU A 75 5.31 -3.32 -4.58
CA LEU A 75 6.19 -2.28 -4.04
C LEU A 75 7.04 -2.80 -2.86
N ALA A 76 6.54 -3.77 -2.12
CA ALA A 76 7.27 -4.48 -1.06
C ALA A 76 8.33 -5.45 -1.60
N GLY A 77 8.32 -5.75 -2.91
CA GLY A 77 9.18 -6.79 -3.49
C GLY A 77 8.76 -8.22 -3.14
N ILE A 78 7.59 -8.42 -2.53
CA ILE A 78 7.01 -9.74 -2.23
C ILE A 78 6.56 -10.41 -3.53
N ILE A 79 6.01 -9.63 -4.46
CA ILE A 79 5.58 -10.09 -5.79
C ILE A 79 6.43 -9.38 -6.85
N LYS A 80 7.13 -10.15 -7.70
CA LYS A 80 7.81 -9.61 -8.89
C LYS A 80 6.74 -9.22 -9.93
N PRO A 81 6.69 -7.97 -10.42
CA PRO A 81 5.76 -7.59 -11.48
C PRO A 81 6.14 -8.33 -12.77
N ASN A 82 5.15 -8.76 -13.55
CA ASN A 82 5.38 -9.53 -14.76
C ASN A 82 4.95 -8.79 -16.04
N LEU A 83 4.53 -7.53 -15.91
CA LEU A 83 4.16 -6.65 -17.02
C LEU A 83 3.08 -7.24 -17.96
N GLY A 84 2.25 -8.15 -17.44
CA GLY A 84 1.22 -8.86 -18.20
C GLY A 84 1.63 -10.22 -18.78
N SER A 85 2.94 -10.51 -18.83
CA SER A 85 3.51 -11.78 -19.29
C SER A 85 3.60 -12.79 -18.15
N TRP A 86 2.48 -13.44 -17.84
CA TRP A 86 2.38 -14.38 -16.71
C TRP A 86 3.00 -15.76 -16.99
N ASP A 87 3.06 -16.13 -18.26
CA ASP A 87 3.64 -17.37 -18.79
C ASP A 87 5.16 -17.28 -18.94
N SER A 88 5.68 -16.12 -19.32
CA SER A 88 7.11 -15.83 -19.41
C SER A 88 7.42 -14.49 -18.73
N PRO A 89 7.50 -14.46 -17.39
CA PRO A 89 7.71 -13.23 -16.66
C PRO A 89 9.12 -12.66 -16.90
N PRO A 90 9.25 -11.34 -17.15
CA PRO A 90 10.54 -10.70 -17.38
C PRO A 90 11.45 -10.72 -16.15
N GLU A 91 12.73 -10.50 -16.39
CA GLU A 91 13.72 -10.31 -15.32
C GLU A 91 13.80 -8.86 -14.85
N TRP A 92 14.39 -8.64 -13.67
CA TRP A 92 14.50 -7.31 -13.06
C TRP A 92 15.07 -6.22 -13.99
N PRO A 93 16.11 -6.47 -14.81
CA PRO A 93 16.62 -5.46 -15.74
C PRO A 93 15.57 -4.96 -16.73
N ASP A 94 14.72 -5.86 -17.24
CA ASP A 94 13.66 -5.52 -18.18
C ASP A 94 12.52 -4.76 -17.49
N ILE A 95 12.19 -5.15 -16.25
CA ILE A 95 11.22 -4.43 -15.41
C ILE A 95 11.69 -3.00 -15.15
N VAL A 96 12.95 -2.82 -14.72
CA VAL A 96 13.53 -1.49 -14.47
C VAL A 96 13.53 -0.65 -15.75
N LYS A 97 13.86 -1.26 -16.90
CA LYS A 97 13.83 -0.60 -18.21
C LYS A 97 12.40 -0.18 -18.61
N HIS A 98 11.39 -0.99 -18.32
CA HIS A 98 9.99 -0.64 -18.59
C HIS A 98 9.56 0.64 -17.87
N PHE A 99 10.01 0.84 -16.64
CA PHE A 99 9.70 2.03 -15.84
C PHE A 99 10.64 3.21 -16.07
N SER A 100 11.46 3.22 -17.15
CA SER A 100 12.49 4.25 -17.33
C SER A 100 11.93 5.69 -17.32
N GLY A 101 12.62 6.60 -16.63
CA GLY A 101 12.21 7.99 -16.51
C GLY A 101 11.12 8.24 -15.47
N SER A 102 10.75 7.22 -14.67
CA SER A 102 9.80 7.34 -13.56
C SER A 102 10.48 7.12 -12.20
N VAL A 103 9.83 7.57 -11.12
CA VAL A 103 10.26 7.29 -9.73
C VAL A 103 10.33 5.79 -9.45
N LEU A 104 9.48 4.99 -10.10
CA LEU A 104 9.45 3.54 -9.94
C LEU A 104 10.71 2.87 -10.50
N GLN A 105 11.42 3.50 -11.44
CA GLN A 105 12.69 2.98 -11.95
C GLN A 105 13.72 2.85 -10.82
N ASP A 106 13.91 3.92 -10.04
CA ASP A 106 14.85 3.94 -8.92
C ASP A 106 14.41 2.96 -7.84
N HIS A 107 13.12 2.95 -7.51
CA HIS A 107 12.53 2.00 -6.55
C HIS A 107 12.85 0.54 -6.91
N PHE A 108 12.54 0.10 -8.12
CA PHE A 108 12.79 -1.28 -8.55
C PHE A 108 14.28 -1.60 -8.69
N LYS A 109 15.10 -0.61 -9.09
CA LYS A 109 16.55 -0.77 -9.09
C LYS A 109 17.09 -1.03 -7.68
N ARG A 110 16.62 -0.28 -6.68
CA ARG A 110 17.01 -0.49 -5.27
C ARG A 110 16.53 -1.83 -4.72
N ILE A 111 15.34 -2.30 -5.11
CA ILE A 111 14.87 -3.66 -4.79
C ILE A 111 15.80 -4.71 -5.39
N MET A 112 16.12 -4.59 -6.69
CA MET A 112 17.01 -5.51 -7.41
C MET A 112 18.39 -5.59 -6.73
N GLU A 113 18.94 -4.45 -6.32
CA GLU A 113 20.23 -4.34 -5.64
C GLU A 113 20.16 -4.70 -4.14
N LYS A 114 18.98 -5.04 -3.59
CA LYS A 114 18.73 -5.28 -2.16
C LYS A 114 19.18 -4.13 -1.25
N LYS A 115 19.03 -2.89 -1.74
CA LYS A 115 19.36 -1.63 -1.04
C LYS A 115 18.12 -0.85 -0.58
N LEU A 116 16.95 -1.49 -0.64
CA LEU A 116 15.69 -0.90 -0.19
C LEU A 116 15.17 -1.71 0.99
N ASN A 117 15.13 -1.08 2.16
CA ASN A 117 14.49 -1.65 3.34
C ASN A 117 13.01 -1.28 3.31
N VAL A 118 12.14 -2.26 3.06
CA VAL A 118 10.69 -2.07 3.09
C VAL A 118 10.09 -2.78 4.28
N VAL A 119 9.23 -2.08 5.01
CA VAL A 119 8.43 -2.67 6.09
C VAL A 119 6.96 -2.64 5.70
N TYR A 120 6.29 -3.77 5.91
CA TYR A 120 4.95 -4.00 5.42
C TYR A 120 4.04 -4.49 6.54
N LYS A 121 2.95 -3.76 6.78
CA LYS A 121 1.82 -4.22 7.58
C LYS A 121 0.82 -4.91 6.63
N PRO A 122 0.61 -6.23 6.74
CA PRO A 122 -0.36 -6.95 5.90
C PRO A 122 -1.80 -6.63 6.30
N GLN A 123 -2.74 -6.77 5.34
CA GLN A 123 -4.17 -6.55 5.58
C GLN A 123 -4.70 -7.39 6.75
N TYR A 124 -4.45 -8.70 6.72
CA TYR A 124 -4.95 -9.66 7.69
C TYR A 124 -3.99 -9.83 8.86
N VAL A 125 -4.38 -9.31 10.03
CA VAL A 125 -3.60 -9.43 11.28
C VAL A 125 -3.88 -10.72 12.05
N ASP A 126 -4.97 -11.41 11.74
CA ASP A 126 -5.36 -12.67 12.42
C ASP A 126 -4.36 -13.81 12.22
N ARG A 127 -3.47 -13.69 11.22
CA ARG A 127 -2.41 -14.66 10.94
C ARG A 127 -1.14 -14.42 11.75
N ILE A 128 -1.01 -13.26 12.40
CA ILE A 128 0.19 -12.90 13.17
C ILE A 128 0.41 -13.86 14.35
N PRO A 129 -0.60 -14.20 15.18
CA PRO A 129 -0.40 -15.12 16.31
C PRO A 129 0.04 -16.53 15.88
N SER A 130 -0.35 -16.97 14.67
CA SER A 130 0.07 -18.26 14.13
C SER A 130 1.54 -18.30 13.73
N ALA A 131 2.11 -17.15 13.35
CA ALA A 131 3.50 -17.03 12.91
C ALA A 131 4.45 -16.66 14.06
N ILE A 132 3.97 -15.90 15.05
CA ILE A 132 4.78 -15.36 16.13
C ILE A 132 4.09 -15.61 17.46
N LYS A 133 4.79 -16.33 18.35
CA LYS A 133 4.36 -16.56 19.73
C LYS A 133 5.17 -15.70 20.68
N GLY A 134 4.56 -15.34 21.82
CA GLY A 134 5.19 -14.56 22.86
C GLY A 134 4.31 -13.44 23.38
N LYS A 135 4.88 -12.64 24.28
CA LYS A 135 4.22 -11.44 24.79
C LYS A 135 4.35 -10.28 23.81
N VAL A 136 3.40 -9.34 23.90
CA VAL A 136 3.45 -8.10 23.11
C VAL A 136 4.74 -7.34 23.37
N GLN A 137 5.13 -7.18 24.63
CA GLN A 137 6.35 -6.46 25.00
C GLN A 137 7.59 -7.07 24.35
N GLU A 138 7.79 -8.39 24.47
CA GLU A 138 8.93 -9.10 23.90
C GLU A 138 9.02 -8.92 22.37
N LEU A 139 7.87 -8.93 21.68
CA LEU A 139 7.82 -8.68 20.25
C LEU A 139 8.24 -7.25 19.93
N LEU A 140 7.68 -6.26 20.62
CA LEU A 140 7.94 -4.85 20.35
C LEU A 140 9.38 -4.44 20.71
N ASP A 141 9.93 -4.94 21.81
CA ASP A 141 11.34 -4.73 22.20
C ASP A 141 12.29 -5.30 21.14
N LYS A 142 11.97 -6.47 20.57
CA LYS A 142 12.81 -7.13 19.56
C LYS A 142 12.83 -6.41 18.21
N VAL A 143 11.73 -5.75 17.83
CA VAL A 143 11.60 -5.05 16.54
C VAL A 143 11.92 -3.56 16.62
N ASP A 144 12.22 -3.03 17.81
CA ASP A 144 12.60 -1.64 17.98
C ASP A 144 14.04 -1.39 17.50
N GLU A 145 14.14 -0.91 16.26
CA GLU A 145 15.38 -0.50 15.63
C GLU A 145 15.58 1.02 15.75
N ARG A 146 14.52 1.76 16.13
CA ARG A 146 14.48 3.23 16.17
C ARG A 146 14.61 3.81 17.58
N GLY A 147 14.44 3.00 18.62
CA GLY A 147 14.49 3.43 20.02
C GLY A 147 13.27 4.25 20.46
N VAL A 148 12.15 4.14 19.75
CA VAL A 148 10.93 4.96 19.97
C VAL A 148 9.78 4.16 20.58
N LEU A 149 10.07 2.98 21.15
CA LEU A 149 9.08 2.10 21.75
C LEU A 149 8.11 2.80 22.70
N LYS A 150 8.64 3.61 23.62
CA LYS A 150 7.83 4.28 24.65
C LYS A 150 6.79 5.21 24.03
N ASP A 151 7.20 6.01 23.05
CA ASP A 151 6.34 6.98 22.39
C ASP A 151 5.27 6.29 21.54
N VAL A 152 5.64 5.19 20.86
CA VAL A 152 4.69 4.39 20.06
C VAL A 152 3.67 3.68 20.94
N VAL A 153 4.11 3.07 22.05
CA VAL A 153 3.25 2.40 23.03
C VAL A 153 2.26 3.37 23.68
N GLU A 154 2.71 4.58 23.99
CA GLU A 154 1.85 5.64 24.50
C GLU A 154 0.85 6.13 23.46
N SER A 155 1.33 6.41 22.24
CA SER A 155 0.50 6.91 21.13
C SER A 155 -0.61 5.95 20.74
N LEU A 156 -0.37 4.63 20.83
CA LEU A 156 -1.33 3.59 20.46
C LEU A 156 -2.06 2.97 21.65
N GLU A 157 -1.88 3.52 22.87
CA GLU A 157 -2.54 3.04 24.10
C GLU A 157 -2.31 1.54 24.35
N LEU A 158 -1.06 1.09 24.18
CA LEU A 158 -0.68 -0.33 24.29
C LEU A 158 -0.26 -0.76 25.70
N LYS A 159 -0.03 0.19 26.62
CA LYS A 159 0.39 -0.09 28.01
C LYS A 159 -0.40 -1.23 28.68
N PRO A 160 -1.75 -1.32 28.57
CA PRO A 160 -2.52 -2.38 29.24
C PRO A 160 -2.31 -3.79 28.67
N ILE A 161 -1.76 -3.90 27.46
CA ILE A 161 -1.66 -5.18 26.73
C ILE A 161 -0.24 -5.68 26.56
N LEU A 162 0.77 -4.95 27.04
CA LEU A 162 2.19 -5.29 26.90
C LEU A 162 2.53 -6.68 27.47
N ASP A 163 1.97 -7.01 28.64
CA ASP A 163 2.22 -8.29 29.32
C ASP A 163 1.37 -9.46 28.78
N ARG A 164 0.44 -9.18 27.86
CA ARG A 164 -0.49 -10.19 27.31
C ARG A 164 0.17 -10.97 26.18
N SER A 165 -0.26 -12.21 25.99
CA SER A 165 0.13 -13.03 24.83
C SER A 165 -0.58 -12.53 23.57
N LEU A 166 0.09 -12.60 22.42
CA LEU A 166 -0.49 -12.26 21.12
C LEU A 166 -1.74 -13.10 20.78
N GLU A 167 -1.80 -14.35 21.27
CA GLU A 167 -2.89 -15.29 20.99
C GLU A 167 -4.24 -14.91 21.65
N VAL A 168 -4.20 -14.09 22.70
CA VAL A 168 -5.40 -13.70 23.48
C VAL A 168 -5.88 -12.28 23.15
N LEU A 169 -5.22 -11.59 22.24
CA LEU A 169 -5.58 -10.24 21.83
C LEU A 169 -6.79 -10.24 20.89
N SER A 170 -7.64 -9.24 21.04
CA SER A 170 -8.68 -8.92 20.07
C SER A 170 -8.09 -8.41 18.75
N GLY A 171 -8.88 -8.47 17.65
CA GLY A 171 -8.44 -7.98 16.34
C GLY A 171 -8.00 -6.51 16.35
N GLY A 172 -8.66 -5.65 17.14
CA GLY A 172 -8.27 -4.25 17.30
C GLY A 172 -6.97 -4.06 18.09
N GLU A 173 -6.72 -4.89 19.11
CA GLU A 173 -5.42 -4.91 19.81
C GLU A 173 -4.31 -5.41 18.90
N LEU A 174 -4.52 -6.53 18.18
CA LEU A 174 -3.58 -7.07 17.20
C LEU A 174 -3.25 -6.05 16.10
N GLN A 175 -4.26 -5.33 15.61
CA GLN A 175 -4.09 -4.28 14.62
C GLN A 175 -3.16 -3.18 15.13
N ARG A 176 -3.36 -2.69 16.37
CA ARG A 176 -2.49 -1.66 16.95
C ARG A 176 -1.07 -2.18 17.20
N VAL A 177 -0.92 -3.43 17.65
CA VAL A 177 0.40 -4.07 17.80
C VAL A 177 1.11 -4.21 16.45
N ALA A 178 0.39 -4.59 15.38
CA ALA A 178 0.96 -4.71 14.04
C ALA A 178 1.42 -3.35 13.50
N VAL A 179 0.63 -2.29 13.71
CA VAL A 179 1.03 -0.92 13.37
C VAL A 179 2.25 -0.50 14.18
N ALA A 180 2.27 -0.75 15.50
CA ALA A 180 3.41 -0.45 16.36
C ALA A 180 4.70 -1.14 15.87
N ALA A 181 4.64 -2.45 15.63
CA ALA A 181 5.78 -3.23 15.17
C ALA A 181 6.37 -2.70 13.85
N VAL A 182 5.53 -2.24 12.92
CA VAL A 182 6.01 -1.62 11.67
C VAL A 182 6.61 -0.25 11.91
N CYS A 183 6.00 0.57 12.78
CA CYS A 183 6.54 1.89 13.14
C CYS A 183 7.89 1.80 13.87
N LEU A 184 8.16 0.72 14.61
CA LEU A 184 9.39 0.57 15.40
C LEU A 184 10.63 0.20 14.57
N ARG A 185 10.40 -0.35 13.36
CA ARG A 185 11.47 -0.75 12.45
C ARG A 185 12.01 0.42 11.66
N GLU A 186 13.30 0.36 11.32
CA GLU A 186 13.98 1.35 10.50
C GLU A 186 13.92 0.94 9.02
N ALA A 187 13.28 1.78 8.20
CA ALA A 187 13.01 1.46 6.81
C ALA A 187 13.03 2.70 5.91
N ASP A 188 13.27 2.46 4.62
CA ASP A 188 13.16 3.48 3.57
C ASP A 188 11.70 3.74 3.18
N LEU A 189 10.88 2.67 3.21
CA LEU A 189 9.49 2.68 2.78
C LEU A 189 8.61 1.90 3.76
N TYR A 190 7.57 2.57 4.25
CA TYR A 190 6.55 2.00 5.12
C TYR A 190 5.27 1.78 4.33
N LEU A 191 4.79 0.54 4.30
CA LEU A 191 3.58 0.15 3.60
C LEU A 191 2.54 -0.33 4.61
N PHE A 192 1.39 0.34 4.66
CA PHE A 192 0.28 -0.02 5.53
C PHE A 192 -0.91 -0.48 4.71
N ASP A 193 -1.22 -1.78 4.77
CA ASP A 193 -2.43 -2.32 4.15
C ASP A 193 -3.59 -2.32 5.15
N GLU A 194 -4.58 -1.45 4.91
CA GLU A 194 -5.77 -1.23 5.74
C GLU A 194 -5.44 -1.12 7.24
N PRO A 195 -4.71 -0.07 7.68
CA PRO A 195 -4.29 0.10 9.07
C PRO A 195 -5.45 0.49 10.02
N SER A 196 -6.62 0.87 9.49
CA SER A 196 -7.77 1.32 10.29
C SER A 196 -8.83 0.25 10.58
N SER A 197 -8.66 -0.96 10.04
CA SER A 197 -9.60 -2.07 10.22
C SER A 197 -9.73 -2.48 11.69
N TYR A 198 -10.95 -2.82 12.13
CA TYR A 198 -11.28 -3.22 13.51
C TYR A 198 -11.08 -2.17 14.61
N LEU A 199 -10.63 -0.96 14.27
CA LEU A 199 -10.40 0.12 15.23
C LEU A 199 -11.64 0.99 15.45
N ASP A 200 -11.80 1.48 16.67
CA ASP A 200 -12.76 2.56 16.98
C ASP A 200 -12.27 3.92 16.46
N VAL A 201 -13.13 4.94 16.51
CA VAL A 201 -12.82 6.29 15.98
C VAL A 201 -11.58 6.89 16.63
N ARG A 202 -11.42 6.75 17.95
CA ARG A 202 -10.27 7.32 18.69
C ARG A 202 -8.97 6.62 18.28
N GLN A 203 -8.99 5.30 18.21
CA GLN A 203 -7.84 4.49 17.81
C GLN A 203 -7.43 4.76 16.36
N ARG A 204 -8.39 4.94 15.43
CA ARG A 204 -8.09 5.31 14.03
C ARG A 204 -7.36 6.66 13.95
N LEU A 205 -7.79 7.65 14.73
CA LEU A 205 -7.13 8.95 14.78
C LEU A 205 -5.72 8.85 15.37
N ALA A 206 -5.53 8.02 16.39
CA ALA A 206 -4.21 7.76 16.97
C ALA A 206 -3.25 7.14 15.94
N VAL A 207 -3.69 6.09 15.23
CA VAL A 207 -2.91 5.47 14.15
C VAL A 207 -2.59 6.47 13.03
N ALA A 208 -3.56 7.25 12.59
CA ALA A 208 -3.33 8.27 11.55
C ALA A 208 -2.31 9.33 11.97
N ARG A 209 -2.34 9.78 13.23
CA ARG A 209 -1.37 10.73 13.77
C ARG A 209 0.04 10.13 13.83
N LEU A 210 0.17 8.88 14.27
CA LEU A 210 1.44 8.18 14.31
C LEU A 210 2.03 7.98 12.90
N ILE A 211 1.22 7.55 11.94
CA ILE A 211 1.68 7.42 10.55
C ILE A 211 2.12 8.78 10.01
N ARG A 212 1.40 9.85 10.34
CA ARG A 212 1.78 11.21 9.92
C ARG A 212 3.09 11.66 10.57
N SER A 213 3.37 11.30 11.82
CA SER A 213 4.64 11.69 12.47
C SER A 213 5.84 11.06 11.77
N LEU A 214 5.74 9.79 11.34
CA LEU A 214 6.78 9.15 10.54
C LEU A 214 7.13 9.94 9.27
N ALA A 215 6.13 10.47 8.56
CA ALA A 215 6.39 11.27 7.37
C ALA A 215 7.11 12.59 7.69
N LEU A 216 6.77 13.22 8.82
CA LEU A 216 7.45 14.43 9.30
C LEU A 216 8.92 14.17 9.68
N GLU A 217 9.25 12.93 10.05
CA GLU A 217 10.64 12.48 10.29
C GLU A 217 11.40 12.13 8.99
N GLY A 218 10.81 12.40 7.82
CA GLY A 218 11.44 12.10 6.54
C GLY A 218 11.35 10.62 6.17
N LYS A 219 10.28 9.92 6.56
CA LYS A 219 9.99 8.57 6.04
C LYS A 219 9.02 8.61 4.86
N THR A 220 9.17 7.67 3.94
CA THR A 220 8.27 7.50 2.80
C THR A 220 7.19 6.49 3.13
N ILE A 221 5.92 6.82 2.88
CA ILE A 221 4.80 6.01 3.37
C ILE A 221 3.73 5.84 2.29
N ILE A 222 3.17 4.63 2.19
CA ILE A 222 1.95 4.36 1.44
C ILE A 222 0.92 3.70 2.37
N VAL A 223 -0.31 4.19 2.34
CA VAL A 223 -1.46 3.68 3.12
C VAL A 223 -2.61 3.35 2.16
N SER A 224 -3.23 2.16 2.29
CA SER A 224 -4.42 1.73 1.52
C SER A 224 -5.75 1.76 2.27
#